data_AF-F5CPE3-F1
#
_entry.id   AF-F5CPE3-F1
#
_cell.length_a   1.000
_cell.length_b   1.000
_cell.length_c   1.000
_cell.angle_alpha   90.00
_cell.angle_beta   90.00
_cell.angle_gamma   90.00
#
_symmetry.space_group_name_H-M   'P 1'
#
loop_
_entity.id
_entity.type
_entity.pdbx_description
1 polymer ?
#
loop_
_entity_poly.entity_id
_entity_poly.type
_entity_poly.pdbx_seq_one_letter_code
_entity_poly.pdbx_strand_id
1 'polypeptide(L)' 'MKTLLLTLVVVTILCLDFGHTVTCHKTDVFTKTCISPICYEKITSAFIIERGCGCPETSRKVKVRCCMTDKCNR' A
#
# COMPACT_ATOMS: atom_id res chain seq x y z
N MET A 1 -38.95 -5.54 10.47
CA MET A 1 -38.11 -5.07 9.35
C MET A 1 -37.05 -4.01 9.71
N LYS A 2 -37.01 -3.43 10.93
CA LYS A 2 -35.98 -2.42 11.30
C LYS A 2 -34.62 -3.02 11.71
N THR A 3 -34.61 -4.19 12.34
CA THR A 3 -33.39 -4.82 12.87
C THR A 3 -32.42 -5.27 11.78
N LEU A 4 -32.92 -5.87 10.70
CA LEU A 4 -32.09 -6.32 9.57
C LEU A 4 -31.41 -5.15 8.85
N LEU A 5 -32.12 -4.01 8.72
CA LEU A 5 -31.55 -2.78 8.16
C LEU A 5 -30.45 -2.23 9.06
N LEU A 6 -30.66 -2.22 10.39
CA LEU A 6 -29.66 -1.78 11.35
C LEU A 6 -28.40 -2.66 11.31
N THR A 7 -28.55 -3.99 11.27
CA THR A 7 -27.38 -4.89 11.20
C THR A 7 -26.60 -4.73 9.89
N LEU A 8 -27.29 -4.56 8.76
CA LEU A 8 -26.64 -4.33 7.48
C LEU A 8 -25.83 -3.03 7.49
N VAL A 9 -26.40 -1.95 8.02
CA VAL A 9 -25.71 -0.65 8.13
C VAL A 9 -24.47 -0.76 9.02
N VAL A 10 -24.56 -1.42 10.17
CA VAL A 10 -23.41 -1.62 11.06
C VAL A 10 -22.31 -2.45 10.37
N VAL A 11 -22.67 -3.53 9.66
CA VAL A 11 -21.70 -4.32 8.90
C VAL A 11 -21.04 -3.50 7.81
N THR A 12 -21.79 -2.69 7.06
CA THR A 12 -21.20 -1.83 6.03
C THR A 12 -20.26 -0.78 6.60
N ILE A 13 -20.58 -0.18 7.74
CA ILE A 13 -19.70 0.80 8.40
C ILE A 13 -18.40 0.12 8.84
N LEU A 14 -18.51 -1.02 9.54
CA LEU A 14 -17.35 -1.78 10.00
C LEU A 14 -16.48 -2.32 8.85
N CYS A 15 -17.10 -2.74 7.74
CA CYS A 15 -16.38 -3.22 6.56
C CYS A 15 -15.74 -2.07 5.74
N LEU A 16 -16.32 -0.87 5.75
CA LEU A 16 -15.72 0.31 5.12
C LEU A 16 -14.48 0.81 5.87
N ASP A 17 -14.44 0.65 7.20
CA ASP A 17 -13.26 0.98 8.01
C ASP A 17 -12.06 0.05 7.73
N PHE A 18 -12.32 -1.15 7.18
CA PHE A 18 -11.29 -2.01 6.58
C PHE A 18 -10.83 -1.52 5.21
N GLY A 19 -10.90 -0.22 4.92
CA GLY A 19 -10.11 0.39 3.85
C GLY A 19 -8.67 -0.02 4.05
N HIS A 20 -8.20 -1.01 3.28
CA HIS A 20 -6.92 -1.69 3.49
C HIS A 20 -5.77 -0.73 3.18
N THR A 21 -5.46 0.12 4.14
CA THR A 21 -4.23 0.90 4.10
C THR A 21 -3.07 -0.02 4.38
N VAL A 22 -1.98 0.14 3.65
CA VAL A 22 -0.71 -0.55 3.90
C VAL A 22 0.34 0.47 4.29
N THR A 23 1.22 0.11 5.21
CA THR A 23 2.38 0.93 5.58
C THR A 23 3.53 0.57 4.67
N CYS A 24 4.08 1.53 3.93
CA CYS A 24 5.25 1.32 3.08
C CYS A 24 6.47 2.06 3.62
N HIS A 25 7.67 1.56 3.37
CA HIS A 25 8.89 2.34 3.54
C HIS A 25 8.93 3.47 2.51
N LYS A 26 9.34 4.66 2.97
CA LYS A 26 9.73 5.80 2.13
C LYS A 26 11.25 5.93 2.08
N THR A 27 11.89 5.64 3.21
CA THR A 27 13.35 5.50 3.36
C THR A 27 13.63 4.34 4.31
N ASP A 28 14.89 4.09 4.66
CA ASP A 28 15.26 3.09 5.68
C ASP A 28 14.68 3.41 7.07
N VAL A 29 14.46 4.69 7.37
CA VAL A 29 14.01 5.17 8.68
C VAL A 29 12.53 5.53 8.66
N PHE A 30 12.05 6.14 7.57
CA PHE A 30 10.70 6.67 7.49
C PHE A 30 9.76 5.72 6.77
N THR A 31 8.56 5.60 7.32
CA THR A 31 7.43 4.88 6.71
C THR A 31 6.27 5.83 6.46
N LYS A 32 5.37 5.44 5.57
CA LYS A 32 4.16 6.18 5.25
C LYS A 32 3.00 5.20 5.07
N THR A 33 1.84 5.56 5.59
CA THR A 33 0.58 4.87 5.33
C THR A 33 0.04 5.24 3.95
N CYS A 34 -0.26 4.23 3.16
CA CYS A 34 -0.70 4.33 1.78
C CYS A 34 -2.16 3.90 1.67
N ILE A 35 -2.95 4.65 0.88
CA ILE A 35 -4.32 4.24 0.51
C ILE A 35 -4.27 3.11 -0.51
N SER A 36 -3.30 3.15 -1.42
CA SER A 36 -3.03 2.04 -2.35
C SER A 36 -2.48 0.85 -1.56
N PRO A 37 -2.99 -0.38 -1.77
CA PRO A 37 -2.57 -1.58 -1.03
C PRO A 37 -1.22 -2.15 -1.51
N ILE A 38 -0.39 -1.31 -2.15
CA ILE A 38 0.85 -1.74 -2.81
C ILE A 38 1.97 -0.82 -2.38
N CYS A 39 3.10 -1.41 -2.05
CA CYS A 39 4.39 -0.73 -1.88
C CYS A 39 5.30 -1.07 -3.05
N TYR A 40 6.21 -0.16 -3.37
CA TYR A 40 7.29 -0.44 -4.31
C TYR A 40 8.66 -0.13 -3.73
N GLU A 41 9.65 -0.86 -4.25
CA GLU A 41 11.06 -0.51 -4.22
C GLU A 41 11.57 -0.44 -5.66
N LYS A 42 12.27 0.64 -5.97
CA LYS A 42 12.80 0.93 -7.30
C LYS A 42 14.30 1.16 -7.18
N ILE A 43 15.08 0.37 -7.90
CA ILE A 43 16.53 0.47 -7.95
C ILE A 43 16.93 0.90 -9.36
N THR A 44 17.56 2.07 -9.46
CA THR A 44 18.10 2.59 -10.73
C THR A 44 19.48 2.02 -11.03
N SER A 45 19.94 2.10 -12.27
CA SER A 45 21.33 1.74 -12.63
C SER A 45 22.40 2.56 -11.90
N ALA A 46 22.04 3.72 -11.32
CA ALA A 46 22.93 4.51 -10.49
C ALA A 46 22.96 4.05 -9.02
N PHE A 47 22.39 2.88 -8.70
CA PHE A 47 22.24 2.35 -7.34
C PHE A 47 21.42 3.24 -6.39
N ILE A 48 20.62 4.15 -6.94
CA ILE A 48 19.65 4.93 -6.17
C ILE A 48 18.43 4.06 -5.92
N ILE A 49 18.05 3.95 -4.64
CA ILE A 49 16.87 3.22 -4.16
C ILE A 49 15.76 4.23 -3.86
N GLU A 50 14.63 4.09 -4.53
CA GLU A 50 13.41 4.86 -4.29
C GLU A 50 12.32 3.92 -3.78
N ARG A 51 11.54 4.38 -2.78
CA ARG A 51 10.50 3.58 -2.16
C ARG A 51 9.23 4.40 -1.95
N GLY A 52 8.07 3.74 -2.00
CA GLY A 52 6.81 4.42 -1.73
C GLY A 52 5.57 3.58 -1.97
N CYS A 53 4.44 4.28 -2.09
CA CYS A 53 3.12 3.71 -2.35
C CYS A 53 2.89 3.47 -3.86
N GLY A 54 2.09 2.48 -4.18
CA GLY A 54 1.75 2.09 -5.56
C GLY A 54 2.79 1.15 -6.17
N CYS A 55 2.66 0.93 -7.48
CA CYS A 55 3.63 0.18 -8.28
C CYS A 55 3.89 0.97 -9.57
N PRO A 56 5.06 1.61 -9.72
CA PRO A 56 5.38 2.38 -10.92
C PRO A 56 5.62 1.45 -12.11
N GLU A 57 5.46 1.99 -13.32
CA GLU A 57 5.85 1.26 -14.53
C GLU A 57 7.35 0.96 -14.56
N THR A 58 7.69 -0.22 -15.06
CA THR A 58 9.09 -0.59 -15.28
C THR A 58 9.62 0.06 -16.56
N SER A 59 10.84 0.57 -16.51
CA SER A 59 11.54 1.14 -17.66
C SER A 59 12.92 0.49 -17.83
N ARG A 60 13.48 0.59 -19.04
CA ARG A 60 14.84 0.11 -19.29
C ARG A 60 15.79 0.80 -18.30
N LYS A 61 16.61 0.01 -17.60
CA LYS A 61 17.59 0.45 -16.56
C LYS A 61 17.03 0.66 -15.15
N VAL A 62 15.80 0.24 -14.88
CA VAL A 62 15.20 0.32 -13.55
C VAL A 62 14.62 -1.03 -13.14
N LYS A 63 15.07 -1.56 -12.01
CA LYS A 63 14.44 -2.72 -11.37
C LYS A 63 13.37 -2.23 -10.43
N VAL A 64 12.14 -2.70 -10.60
CA VAL A 64 11.01 -2.37 -9.72
C VAL A 64 10.52 -3.66 -9.08
N ARG A 65 10.37 -3.66 -7.76
CA ARG A 65 9.75 -4.72 -6.99
C ARG A 65 8.51 -4.14 -6.31
N CYS A 66 7.37 -4.79 -6.51
CA CYS A 66 6.11 -4.41 -5.89
C CYS A 66 5.63 -5.51 -4.95
N CYS A 67 4.97 -5.13 -3.86
CA CYS A 67 4.49 -6.04 -2.83
C CYS A 67 3.30 -5.42 -2.08
N MET A 68 2.50 -6.24 -1.41
CA MET A 68 1.18 -5.84 -0.87
C MET A 68 1.03 -6.04 0.65
N THR A 69 2.13 -6.18 1.37
CA THR A 69 2.14 -6.36 2.83
C THR A 69 2.81 -5.19 3.54
N ASP A 70 2.52 -4.99 4.82
CA ASP A 70 3.15 -3.91 5.59
C ASP A 70 4.68 -4.01 5.53
N LYS A 71 5.30 -2.89 5.16
CA LYS A 71 6.75 -2.67 5.15
C LYS A 71 7.51 -3.69 4.31
N CYS A 72 6.85 -4.21 3.27
CA CYS A 72 7.40 -5.27 2.42
C CYS A 72 8.50 -4.78 1.46
N ASN A 73 8.57 -3.47 1.21
CA ASN A 73 9.51 -2.82 0.29
C ASN A 73 10.82 -2.42 0.99
N ARG A 74 11.43 -3.36 1.71
CA ARG A 74 12.70 -3.20 2.43
C ARG A 74 13.87 -3.74 1.64
#